data_AF-A0A4S0MUV9-F1
#
_entry.id   AF-A0A4S0MUV9-F1
#
_cell.length_a   1.000
_cell.length_b   1.000
_cell.length_c   1.000
_cell.angle_alpha   90.00
_cell.angle_beta   90.00
_cell.angle_gamma   90.00
#
_symmetry.space_group_name_H-M   'P 1'
#
loop_
_entity.id
_entity.type
_entity.pdbx_description
1 polymer ?
#
loop_
_entity_poly.entity_id
_entity_poly.type
_entity_poly.pdbx_seq_one_letter_code
_entity_poly.pdbx_strand_id
1 'polypeptide(L)'
;KDSKEAEDQIAFADVVVLNKTDLVTPEELEKVEATIRAINPAARIHRTERAGVALGEVLDRGAFDLSRALENDPHFLEAHDHDHDHHDHDHDHHHHDHDGHHHHDHPSD
;
A
#
# COMPACT_ATOMS: atom_id res chain seq x y z
N LYS A 1 -13.14 3.25 -9.79
CA LYS A 1 -12.66 4.54 -9.19
C LYS A 1 -11.14 4.47 -8.96
N ASP A 2 -10.48 3.50 -9.59
CA ASP A 2 -9.16 2.97 -9.24
C ASP A 2 -8.05 3.43 -10.21
N SER A 3 -8.39 4.26 -11.20
CA SER A 3 -7.47 4.67 -12.27
C SER A 3 -6.37 5.61 -11.77
N LYS A 4 -6.73 6.60 -10.94
CA LYS A 4 -5.78 7.65 -10.55
C LYS A 4 -4.65 7.13 -9.66
N GLU A 5 -4.98 6.34 -8.64
CA GLU A 5 -3.97 5.75 -7.76
C GLU A 5 -3.06 4.78 -8.53
N ALA A 6 -3.61 3.98 -9.45
CA ALA A 6 -2.82 3.09 -10.28
C ALA A 6 -1.88 3.85 -11.24
N GLU A 7 -2.35 4.97 -11.81
CA GLU A 7 -1.52 5.86 -12.63
C GLU A 7 -0.38 6.47 -11.80
N ASP A 8 -0.65 6.96 -10.59
CA ASP A 8 0.36 7.50 -9.68
C ASP A 8 1.40 6.42 -9.31
N GLN A 9 0.95 5.21 -8.96
CA GLN A 9 1.86 4.08 -8.69
C GLN A 9 2.76 3.74 -9.88
N ILE A 10 2.24 3.78 -11.11
CA ILE A 10 3.05 3.56 -12.32
C ILE A 10 4.03 4.71 -12.55
N ALA A 11 3.60 5.96 -12.32
CA ALA A 11 4.41 7.16 -12.52
C ALA A 11 5.66 7.18 -11.62
N PHE A 12 5.54 6.70 -10.38
CA PHE A 12 6.66 6.65 -9.42
C PHE A 12 7.47 5.34 -9.44
N ALA A 13 7.00 4.30 -10.14
CA ALA A 13 7.68 3.01 -10.15
C ALA A 13 9.00 3.02 -10.94
N ASP A 14 10.08 2.56 -10.32
CA ASP A 14 11.33 2.25 -11.02
C ASP A 14 11.26 0.97 -11.85
N VAL A 15 10.49 -0.01 -11.35
CA VAL A 15 10.36 -1.34 -11.91
C VAL A 15 8.89 -1.70 -11.97
N VAL A 16 8.43 -2.15 -13.13
CA VAL A 16 7.06 -2.62 -13.35
C VAL A 16 7.10 -4.09 -13.74
N VAL A 17 6.50 -4.95 -12.91
CA VAL A 17 6.34 -6.37 -13.22
C VAL A 17 4.99 -6.57 -13.92
N LEU A 18 5.02 -6.66 -15.24
CA LEU A 18 3.85 -6.92 -16.06
C LEU A 18 3.60 -8.44 -16.12
N ASN A 19 2.71 -8.92 -15.25
CA ASN A 19 2.46 -10.35 -15.03
C ASN A 19 1.25 -10.87 -15.80
N LYS A 20 1.14 -12.20 -15.89
CA LYS A 20 0.08 -12.95 -16.57
C LYS A 20 0.08 -12.73 -18.09
N THR A 21 1.27 -12.57 -18.67
CA THR A 21 1.41 -12.36 -20.12
C THR A 21 0.93 -13.55 -20.93
N ASP A 22 0.78 -14.72 -20.31
CA ASP A 22 0.22 -15.95 -20.90
C ASP A 22 -1.29 -15.87 -21.18
N LEU A 23 -2.00 -14.91 -20.58
CA LEU A 23 -3.46 -14.81 -20.69
C LEU A 23 -3.95 -13.84 -21.77
N VAL A 24 -3.04 -13.20 -22.51
CA VAL A 24 -3.35 -12.14 -23.48
C VAL A 24 -2.63 -12.35 -24.80
N THR A 25 -3.11 -11.73 -25.89
CA THR A 25 -2.40 -11.77 -27.16
C THR A 25 -1.17 -10.84 -27.14
N PRO A 26 -0.20 -11.05 -28.05
CA PRO A 26 0.92 -10.12 -28.20
C PRO A 26 0.49 -8.68 -28.45
N GLU A 27 -0.59 -8.45 -29.24
CA GLU A 27 -1.05 -7.08 -29.52
C GLU A 27 -1.70 -6.42 -28.30
N GLU A 28 -2.41 -7.19 -27.47
CA GLU A 28 -2.97 -6.69 -26.22
C GLU A 28 -1.86 -6.36 -25.22
N LEU A 29 -0.84 -7.20 -25.13
CA LEU A 29 0.32 -6.96 -24.28
C LEU A 29 1.07 -5.68 -24.68
N GLU A 30 1.28 -5.48 -25.99
CA GLU A 30 1.91 -4.26 -26.51
C GLU A 30 1.11 -2.99 -26.18
N LYS A 31 -0.23 -3.06 -26.21
CA LYS A 31 -1.07 -1.92 -25.81
C LYS A 31 -0.88 -1.58 -24.34
N VAL A 32 -0.87 -2.58 -23.46
CA VAL A 32 -0.66 -2.36 -22.02
C VAL A 32 0.72 -1.76 -21.76
N GLU A 33 1.76 -2.25 -22.43
CA GLU A 33 3.09 -1.67 -22.31
C GLU A 33 3.17 -0.24 -22.83
N ALA A 34 2.50 0.05 -23.95
CA ALA A 34 2.43 1.41 -24.47
C ALA A 34 1.77 2.36 -23.47
N THR A 35 0.71 1.93 -22.78
CA THR A 35 0.07 2.71 -21.71
C THR A 35 1.02 2.94 -20.55
N ILE A 36 1.73 1.91 -20.07
CA ILE A 36 2.71 2.04 -18.98
C ILE A 36 3.82 3.03 -19.40
N ARG A 37 4.34 2.92 -20.62
CA ARG A 37 5.39 3.80 -21.15
C ARG A 37 4.93 5.24 -21.34
N ALA A 38 3.66 5.46 -21.67
CA ALA A 38 3.09 6.79 -21.79
C ALA A 38 3.04 7.51 -20.43
N ILE A 39 2.82 6.76 -19.34
CA ILE A 39 2.81 7.28 -17.96
C ILE A 39 4.24 7.44 -17.44
N ASN A 40 5.08 6.40 -17.59
CA ASN A 40 6.45 6.37 -17.10
C ASN A 40 7.41 5.78 -18.15
N PRO A 41 8.05 6.63 -18.96
CA PRO A 41 9.02 6.21 -19.95
C PRO A 41 10.29 5.57 -19.34
N ALA A 42 10.63 5.93 -18.10
CA ALA A 42 11.86 5.52 -17.43
C ALA A 42 11.75 4.15 -16.74
N ALA A 43 10.54 3.68 -16.44
CA ALA A 43 10.30 2.40 -15.77
C ALA A 43 10.93 1.22 -16.54
N ARG A 44 11.56 0.30 -15.79
CA ARG A 44 11.99 -0.99 -16.34
C ARG A 44 10.85 -1.99 -16.27
N ILE A 45 10.37 -2.42 -17.42
CA ILE A 45 9.24 -3.36 -17.52
C ILE A 45 9.76 -4.80 -17.63
N HIS A 46 9.26 -5.69 -16.78
CA HIS A 46 9.48 -7.12 -16.83
C HIS A 46 8.18 -7.85 -17.20
N ARG A 47 8.11 -8.39 -18.42
CA ARG A 47 7.05 -9.33 -18.83
C ARG A 47 7.24 -10.65 -18.08
N THR A 48 6.19 -11.14 -17.42
CA THR A 48 6.27 -12.34 -16.60
C THR A 48 5.02 -13.20 -16.66
N GLU A 49 5.22 -14.49 -16.44
CA GLU A 49 4.17 -15.46 -16.14
C GLU A 49 4.37 -15.95 -14.70
N ARG A 50 3.30 -15.99 -13.90
CA ARG A 50 3.35 -16.38 -12.47
C ARG A 50 4.43 -15.60 -11.67
N ALA A 51 4.63 -14.33 -12.02
CA ALA A 51 5.62 -13.44 -11.42
C ALA A 51 7.07 -13.97 -11.47
N GLY A 52 7.41 -14.74 -12.51
CA GLY A 52 8.76 -15.24 -12.75
C GLY A 52 9.76 -14.12 -13.09
N VAL A 53 10.30 -13.46 -12.07
CA VAL A 53 11.36 -12.44 -12.17
C VAL A 53 12.43 -12.69 -11.11
N ALA A 54 13.69 -12.42 -11.44
CA ALA A 54 14.77 -12.55 -10.48
C ALA A 54 14.59 -11.53 -9.35
N LEU A 55 14.72 -11.98 -8.09
CA LEU A 55 14.40 -11.13 -6.94
C LEU A 55 15.24 -9.85 -6.89
N GLY A 56 16.53 -9.92 -7.26
CA GLY A 56 17.41 -8.74 -7.32
C GLY A 56 17.09 -7.75 -8.44
N GLU A 57 16.19 -8.09 -9.36
CA GLU A 57 15.66 -7.15 -10.35
C GLU A 57 14.49 -6.31 -9.79
N VAL A 58 13.95 -6.71 -8.63
CA VAL A 58 12.82 -6.04 -7.97
C VAL A 58 13.22 -5.46 -6.62
N LEU A 59 13.95 -6.22 -5.80
CA LEU A 59 14.41 -5.84 -4.45
C LEU A 59 15.87 -5.43 -4.45
N ASP A 60 16.27 -4.66 -3.44
CA ASP A 60 17.64 -4.19 -3.20
C ASP A 60 18.29 -3.46 -4.41
N ARG A 61 17.45 -2.80 -5.21
CA ARG A 61 17.86 -2.09 -6.43
C ARG A 61 18.64 -0.80 -6.19
N GLY A 62 18.69 -0.33 -4.93
CA GLY A 62 19.23 1.00 -4.60
C GLY A 62 18.52 2.13 -5.36
N ALA A 63 17.29 1.89 -5.85
CA ALA A 63 16.58 2.78 -6.76
C ALA A 63 16.02 4.02 -6.07
N PHE A 64 16.01 4.04 -4.73
CA PHE A 64 15.75 5.26 -3.98
C PHE A 64 16.98 6.17 -4.02
N ASP A 65 16.99 7.06 -5.02
CA ASP A 65 17.89 8.19 -5.11
C ASP A 65 17.14 9.44 -4.63
N LEU A 66 17.53 9.95 -3.45
CA LEU A 66 16.91 11.13 -2.85
C LEU A 66 17.04 12.38 -3.74
N SER A 67 18.15 12.51 -4.48
CA SER A 67 18.35 13.64 -5.39
C SER A 67 17.35 13.58 -6.54
N ARG A 68 17.15 12.39 -7.13
CA ARG A 68 16.14 12.17 -8.17
C ARG A 68 14.71 12.34 -7.65
N ALA A 69 14.44 11.91 -6.40
CA ALA A 69 13.14 12.10 -5.77
C ALA A 69 12.80 13.60 -5.59
N LEU A 70 13.77 14.40 -5.15
CA LEU A 70 13.62 15.85 -5.00
C LEU A 70 13.56 16.62 -6.33
N GLU A 71 14.21 16.12 -7.39
CA GLU A 71 14.05 16.67 -8.73
C GLU A 71 12.64 16.46 -9.29
N ASN A 72 12.04 15.29 -9.02
CA ASN A 72 10.69 14.96 -9.45
C ASN A 72 9.62 15.66 -8.58
N ASP A 73 9.86 15.75 -7.28
CA ASP A 73 9.00 16.46 -6.32
C ASP A 73 9.86 17.17 -5.25
N PRO A 74 10.04 18.49 -5.35
CA PRO A 74 10.81 19.27 -4.38
C PRO A 74 10.23 19.25 -2.96
N HIS A 75 8.93 18.96 -2.81
CA HIS A 75 8.24 18.90 -1.53
C HIS A 75 8.16 17.47 -0.97
N PHE A 76 8.83 16.50 -1.59
CA PHE A 76 8.84 15.08 -1.19
C PHE A 76 9.23 14.84 0.29
N LEU A 77 10.07 15.71 0.85
CA LEU A 77 10.49 15.65 2.26
C LEU A 77 9.62 16.47 3.21
N GLU A 78 8.70 17.28 2.70
CA GLU A 78 7.73 17.96 3.54
C GLU A 78 6.74 16.91 4.03
N ALA A 79 6.65 16.77 5.35
CA ALA A 79 5.72 15.87 5.99
C ALA A 79 4.32 16.15 5.43
N HIS A 80 3.81 15.23 4.61
CA HIS A 80 2.37 15.10 4.49
C HIS A 80 1.95 14.68 5.90
N ASP A 81 1.38 15.63 6.66
CA ASP A 81 0.57 15.34 7.83
C ASP A 81 -0.54 14.41 7.35
N HIS A 82 -0.24 13.12 7.29
CA HIS A 82 -1.24 12.09 7.31
C HIS A 82 -1.83 12.21 8.71
N ASP A 83 -2.88 13.02 8.82
CA ASP A 83 -3.86 12.94 9.91
C ASP A 83 -4.35 11.49 9.91
N HIS A 84 -3.61 10.64 10.61
CA HIS A 84 -4.14 9.42 11.15
C HIS A 84 -5.15 9.90 12.18
N ASP A 85 -6.38 10.13 11.72
CA ASP A 85 -7.56 10.17 12.56
C ASP A 85 -7.54 8.85 13.36
N HIS A 86 -6.92 8.92 14.53
CA HIS A 86 -7.00 7.92 15.55
C HIS A 86 -8.49 7.90 15.92
N HIS A 87 -9.24 7.00 15.30
CA HIS A 87 -10.53 6.61 15.81
C HIS A 87 -10.27 6.07 17.21
N ASP A 88 -10.49 6.92 18.22
CA ASP A 88 -10.66 6.52 19.60
C ASP A 88 -11.75 5.46 19.60
N HIS A 89 -11.32 4.20 19.63
CA HIS A 89 -12.20 3.13 20.01
C HIS A 89 -12.44 3.31 21.51
N ASP A 90 -13.55 3.98 21.85
CA ASP A 90 -14.14 3.92 23.17
C ASP A 90 -14.31 2.44 23.53
N HIS A 91 -13.35 1.92 24.31
CA HIS A 91 -13.46 0.62 24.93
C HIS A 91 -14.43 0.78 26.10
N ASP A 92 -15.73 0.58 25.83
CA ASP A 92 -16.72 0.30 26.86
C ASP A 92 -16.25 -0.93 27.65
N HIS A 93 -15.65 -0.66 28.81
CA HIS A 93 -15.28 -1.68 29.79
C HIS A 93 -16.54 -2.24 30.42
N HIS A 94 -17.12 -3.25 29.77
CA HIS A 94 -18.09 -4.14 30.41
C HIS A 94 -17.41 -4.88 31.57
N HIS A 95 -17.60 -4.35 32.77
CA HIS A 95 -17.28 -5.01 34.03
C HIS A 95 -18.09 -6.32 34.13
N HIS A 96 -17.40 -7.44 33.98
CA HIS A 96 -17.93 -8.75 34.37
C HIS A 96 -17.77 -8.96 35.88
N ASP A 97 -18.83 -9.55 36.44
CA ASP A 97 -19.06 -9.87 37.84
C ASP A 97 -17.92 -10.63 38.53
N HIS A 98 -17.69 -10.31 39.81
CA HIS A 98 -17.09 -11.24 40.76
C HIS A 98 -17.79 -11.14 42.13
N ASP A 99 -18.36 -12.28 42.53
CA ASP A 99 -18.91 -12.63 43.82
C ASP A 99 -17.99 -12.30 45.01
N GLY A 100 -18.57 -11.87 46.14
CA GLY A 100 -17.84 -11.83 47.41
C GLY A 100 -18.50 -11.02 48.54
N HIS A 101 -19.48 -11.63 49.21
CA HIS A 101 -19.88 -11.48 50.63
C HIS A 101 -19.57 -10.17 51.37
N HIS A 102 -20.57 -9.51 51.94
CA HIS A 102 -20.53 -9.06 53.35
C HIS A 102 -21.93 -8.90 53.93
N HIS A 103 -22.13 -9.57 55.07
CA HIS A 103 -23.31 -9.52 55.93
C HIS A 103 -23.66 -8.09 56.35
N HIS A 104 -24.95 -7.79 56.45
CA HIS A 104 -25.48 -7.17 57.67
C HIS A 104 -26.97 -7.54 57.85
N ASP A 105 -27.18 -8.28 58.94
CA ASP A 105 -28.44 -8.52 59.63
C ASP A 105 -29.09 -7.18 60.03
N HIS A 106 -30.43 -7.06 59.94
CA HIS A 106 -31.27 -6.69 61.09
C HIS A 106 -32.79 -6.67 60.73
N PRO A 107 -33.69 -6.92 61.70
CA PRO A 107 -35.02 -7.52 61.51
C PRO A 107 -36.21 -6.58 61.76
N SER A 108 -37.42 -7.14 61.52
CA SER A 108 -38.76 -6.77 62.05
C SER A 108 -39.35 -5.46 61.51
N ASP A 109 -40.61 -5.39 61.07
CA ASP A 109 -41.86 -5.94 61.61
C ASP A 109 -42.80 -6.42 60.47
#